data_AF-A0A5E4PVX0-F1
#
_entry.id   AF-A0A5E4PVX0-F1
#
_cell.length_a   1.000
_cell.length_b   1.000
_cell.length_c   1.000
_cell.angle_alpha   90.00
_cell.angle_beta   90.00
_cell.angle_gamma   90.00
#
_symmetry.space_group_name_H-M   'P 1'
#
loop_
_entity.id
_entity.type
_entity.pdbx_description
1 polymer ?
#
loop_
_entity_poly.entity_id
_entity_poly.type
_entity_poly.pdbx_seq_one_letter_code
_entity_poly.pdbx_strand_id
1 'polypeptide(L)'
;MARIIRIALDLTLISLRNVGPVVSKAWFSAKDYFTTTSAKPLVANRFITKAECTIDKVNETLTQKVQKMRDSLLPKELEYLEKEIEKLQPHQYVQL
;
A
#
# COMPACT_ATOMS: atom_id res chain seq x y z
N MET A 1 1.28 6.82 -19.20
CA MET A 1 0.24 6.45 -18.20
C MET A 1 0.72 5.42 -17.17
N ALA A 2 1.39 4.32 -17.56
CA ALA A 2 1.88 3.29 -16.63
C ALA A 2 2.73 3.86 -15.47
N ARG A 3 3.65 4.78 -15.77
CA ARG A 3 4.56 5.41 -14.77
C ARG A 3 3.84 6.19 -13.66
N ILE A 4 2.77 6.92 -13.99
CA ILE A 4 1.97 7.67 -13.02
C ILE A 4 1.20 6.71 -12.12
N ILE A 5 0.64 5.65 -12.70
CA ILE A 5 -0.08 4.60 -11.96
C ILE A 5 0.87 3.90 -10.99
N ARG A 6 2.10 3.61 -11.40
CA ARG A 6 3.12 3.00 -10.54
C ARG A 6 3.53 3.90 -9.37
N ILE A 7 3.76 5.19 -9.62
CA ILE A 7 4.07 6.18 -8.56
C ILE A 7 2.91 6.26 -7.55
N ALA A 8 1.66 6.28 -8.03
CA ALA A 8 0.49 6.27 -7.16
C ALA A 8 0.39 4.98 -6.33
N LEU A 9 0.66 3.81 -6.93
CA LEU A 9 0.69 2.52 -6.22
C LEU A 9 1.81 2.47 -5.19
N ASP A 10 3.01 2.95 -5.50
CA ASP A 10 4.15 3.01 -4.57
C ASP A 10 3.85 3.96 -3.40
N LEU A 11 3.28 5.15 -3.64
CA LEU A 11 2.83 6.07 -2.59
C LEU A 11 1.76 5.43 -1.70
N THR A 12 0.83 4.70 -2.30
CA THR A 12 -0.23 3.99 -1.57
C THR A 12 0.35 2.88 -0.69
N LEU A 13 1.33 2.10 -1.18
CA LEU A 13 2.04 1.07 -0.41
C LEU A 13 2.85 1.67 0.73
N ILE A 14 3.55 2.78 0.49
CA ILE A 14 4.31 3.50 1.52
C ILE A 14 3.36 4.03 2.61
N SER A 15 2.23 4.60 2.21
CA SER A 15 1.20 5.07 3.14
C SER A 15 0.64 3.91 3.97
N LEU A 16 0.22 2.81 3.34
CA LEU A 16 -0.27 1.61 4.03
C LEU A 16 0.77 1.07 5.02
N ARG A 17 2.04 1.01 4.63
CA ARG A 17 3.14 0.49 5.45
C ARG A 17 3.50 1.39 6.64
N ASN A 18 3.40 2.71 6.48
CA ASN A 18 3.82 3.66 7.51
C ASN A 18 2.66 4.15 8.40
N VAL A 19 1.48 4.38 7.82
CA VAL A 19 0.31 4.91 8.53
C VAL A 19 -0.40 3.79 9.29
N GLY A 20 -0.49 2.58 8.71
CA GLY A 20 -1.14 1.43 9.34
C GLY A 20 -0.64 1.14 10.76
N PRO A 21 0.68 0.95 10.97
CA PRO A 21 1.23 0.67 12.30
C PRO A 21 1.02 1.80 13.31
N VAL A 22 1.03 3.06 12.85
CA VAL A 22 0.82 4.24 13.71
C VAL A 22 -0.63 4.31 14.19
N VAL A 23 -1.58 4.12 13.28
CA VAL A 23 -3.02 4.11 13.61
C VAL A 23 -3.36 2.93 14.51
N SER A 24 -2.82 1.73 14.22
CA SER A 24 -3.01 0.56 15.08
C SER A 24 -2.46 0.80 16.49
N LYS A 25 -1.25 1.36 16.62
CA LYS A 25 -0.68 1.70 17.94
C LYS A 25 -1.56 2.69 18.71
N ALA A 26 -1.99 3.77 18.06
CA ALA A 26 -2.85 4.77 18.69
C ALA A 26 -4.18 4.17 19.15
N TRP A 27 -4.78 3.31 18.31
CA TRP A 27 -6.00 2.58 18.66
C TRP A 27 -5.80 1.61 19.82
N PHE A 28 -4.72 0.82 19.83
CA PHE A 28 -4.43 -0.09 20.96
C PHE A 28 -4.20 0.67 22.27
N SER A 29 -3.48 1.79 22.24
CA SER A 29 -3.29 2.64 23.43
C SER A 29 -4.61 3.24 23.92
N ALA A 30 -5.46 3.74 23.02
CA ALA A 30 -6.78 4.24 23.39
C ALA A 30 -7.67 3.13 23.95
N LYS A 31 -7.66 1.95 23.32
CA LYS A 31 -8.42 0.78 23.77
C LYS A 31 -7.98 0.33 25.16
N ASP A 32 -6.68 0.28 25.43
CA ASP A 32 -6.13 -0.05 26.75
C ASP A 32 -6.65 0.91 27.83
N TYR A 33 -6.63 2.22 27.55
CA TYR A 33 -7.21 3.24 28.42
C TYR A 33 -8.72 3.07 28.66
N PHE A 34 -9.47 2.70 27.62
CA PHE A 34 -10.90 2.44 27.77
C PHE A 34 -11.19 1.14 28.55
N THR A 35 -10.30 0.14 28.50
CA THR A 35 -10.48 -1.11 29.26
C THR A 35 -10.22 -0.97 30.76
N THR A 36 -9.48 0.06 31.18
CA THR A 36 -9.23 0.39 32.59
C THR A 36 -10.26 1.36 33.19
N THR A 37 -11.14 1.92 32.36
CA THR A 37 -12.19 2.88 32.74
C THR A 37 -13.58 2.25 32.69
N SER A 38 -14.61 2.93 33.22
CA SER A 38 -16.03 2.54 33.11
C SER A 38 -16.55 2.36 31.67
N ALA A 39 -15.77 2.79 30.66
CA ALA A 39 -16.04 2.60 29.23
C ALA A 39 -15.68 1.20 28.69
N LYS A 40 -15.13 0.31 29.52
CA LYS A 40 -14.77 -1.08 29.18
C LYS A 40 -15.81 -1.85 28.33
N PRO A 41 -17.12 -1.83 28.61
CA PRO A 41 -18.09 -2.58 27.80
C PRO A 41 -18.22 -2.08 26.36
N LEU A 42 -17.81 -0.85 26.06
CA LEU A 42 -17.84 -0.30 24.70
C LEU A 42 -16.76 -0.94 23.82
N VAL A 43 -15.56 -1.11 24.35
CA VAL A 43 -14.39 -1.65 23.63
C VAL A 43 -14.22 -3.16 23.76
N ALA A 44 -14.74 -3.77 24.83
CA ALA A 44 -14.64 -5.21 25.11
C ALA A 44 -15.83 -6.02 24.54
N ASN A 45 -16.49 -5.51 23.51
CA ASN A 45 -17.58 -6.24 22.85
C ASN A 45 -17.08 -7.04 21.64
N ARG A 46 -17.77 -8.14 21.35
CA ARG A 46 -17.41 -9.07 20.27
C ARG A 46 -17.48 -8.45 18.87
N PHE A 47 -18.32 -7.42 18.68
CA PHE A 47 -18.46 -6.74 17.39
C PHE A 47 -17.24 -5.90 17.05
N ILE A 48 -16.70 -5.15 18.01
CA ILE A 48 -15.48 -4.36 17.82
C ILE A 48 -14.29 -5.28 17.52
N THR A 49 -14.13 -6.39 18.27
CA THR A 49 -13.05 -7.35 17.98
C THR A 49 -13.17 -7.98 16.59
N LYS A 50 -14.39 -8.29 16.15
CA LYS A 50 -14.62 -8.79 14.78
C LYS A 50 -14.34 -7.73 13.72
N ALA A 51 -14.73 -6.48 13.97
CA ALA A 51 -14.49 -5.36 13.07
C ALA A 51 -12.99 -5.10 12.92
N GLU A 52 -12.23 -5.06 14.03
CA GLU A 52 -10.77 -4.95 14.04
C GLU A 52 -10.13 -6.05 13.18
N CYS A 53 -10.47 -7.32 13.45
CA CYS A 53 -9.92 -8.44 12.67
C CYS A 53 -10.30 -8.37 11.19
N THR A 54 -11.48 -7.85 10.86
CA THR A 54 -11.92 -7.67 9.47
C THR A 54 -11.12 -6.56 8.80
N ILE A 55 -10.90 -5.45 9.49
CA ILE A 55 -10.09 -4.33 9.00
C ILE A 55 -8.66 -4.79 8.74
N ASP A 56 -8.06 -5.56 9.66
CA ASP A 56 -6.71 -6.11 9.49
C ASP A 56 -6.62 -7.01 8.25
N LYS A 57 -7.58 -7.92 8.06
CA LYS A 57 -7.66 -8.80 6.89
C LYS A 57 -7.84 -8.02 5.58
N VAL A 58 -8.69 -7.00 5.59
CA VAL A 58 -8.90 -6.14 4.41
C VAL A 58 -7.62 -5.37 4.09
N ASN A 59 -6.93 -4.85 5.11
CA ASN A 59 -5.67 -4.14 4.96
C ASN A 59 -4.58 -5.03 4.35
N GLU A 60 -4.45 -6.27 4.84
CA GLU A 60 -3.51 -7.25 4.30
C GLU A 60 -3.86 -7.61 2.85
N THR A 61 -5.13 -7.90 2.58
CA THR A 61 -5.62 -8.24 1.22
C THR A 61 -5.37 -7.09 0.24
N LEU A 62 -5.65 -5.86 0.67
CA LEU A 62 -5.45 -4.67 -0.14
C LEU A 62 -3.97 -4.45 -0.44
N THR A 63 -3.10 -4.56 0.58
CA THR A 63 -1.65 -4.45 0.44
C THR A 63 -1.11 -5.46 -0.57
N GLN A 64 -1.51 -6.73 -0.44
CA GLN A 64 -1.11 -7.79 -1.38
C GLN A 64 -1.60 -7.51 -2.80
N LYS A 65 -2.84 -7.01 -2.96
CA LYS A 65 -3.40 -6.73 -4.28
C LYS A 65 -2.71 -5.55 -4.96
N VAL A 66 -2.44 -4.48 -4.21
CA VAL A 66 -1.69 -3.31 -4.71
C VAL A 66 -0.27 -3.70 -5.08
N GLN A 67 0.39 -4.54 -4.29
CA GLN A 67 1.74 -5.04 -4.59
C GLN A 67 1.75 -5.89 -5.87
N LYS A 68 0.81 -6.84 -6.02
CA LYS A 68 0.67 -7.63 -7.26
C LYS A 68 0.42 -6.75 -8.48
N MET A 69 -0.43 -5.72 -8.37
CA MET A 69 -0.66 -4.79 -9.47
C MET A 69 0.62 -4.04 -9.86
N ARG A 70 1.36 -3.55 -8.87
CA ARG A 70 2.64 -2.86 -9.07
C ARG A 70 3.68 -3.78 -9.72
N ASP A 71 3.77 -5.03 -9.28
CA ASP A 71 4.69 -6.02 -9.84
C ASP A 71 4.28 -6.48 -11.25
N SER A 72 2.98 -6.46 -11.57
CA SER A 72 2.50 -6.74 -12.93
C SER A 72 2.74 -5.60 -13.93
N LEU A 73 2.96 -4.37 -13.45
CA LEU A 73 3.24 -3.20 -14.28
C LEU A 73 4.73 -3.06 -14.64
N LEU A 74 5.62 -3.65 -13.83
CA LEU A 74 7.07 -3.73 -14.07
C LEU A 74 7.47 -4.22 -15.48
N PRO A 75 6.98 -5.37 -15.97
CA PRO A 75 7.37 -5.89 -17.29
C PRO A 75 6.87 -5.00 -18.45
N LYS A 76 5.69 -4.38 -18.30
CA LYS A 76 5.13 -3.47 -19.33
C LYS A 76 5.91 -2.17 -19.43
N GLU A 77 6.42 -1.67 -18.31
CA GLU A 77 7.28 -0.49 -18.31
C GLU A 77 8.68 -0.78 -18.85
N LEU A 78 9.23 -1.95 -18.55
CA LEU A 78 10.50 -2.41 -19.14
C LEU A 78 10.40 -2.51 -20.67
N GLU A 79 9.37 -3.18 -21.18
CA GLU A 79 9.17 -3.32 -22.63
C GLU A 79 8.95 -1.97 -23.33
N TYR A 80 8.24 -1.03 -22.67
CA TYR A 80 8.08 0.33 -23.17
C TYR A 80 9.42 1.08 -23.20
N LEU A 81 10.21 1.00 -22.13
CA LEU A 81 11.52 1.64 -22.03
C LEU A 81 12.53 1.04 -23.01
N GLU A 82 12.52 -0.27 -23.22
CA GLU A 82 13.34 -0.96 -24.23
C GLU A 82 13.00 -0.45 -25.63
N LYS A 83 11.71 -0.37 -25.99
CA LYS A 83 11.26 0.20 -27.27
C LYS A 83 11.59 1.68 -27.43
N GLU A 84 11.59 2.44 -26.35
CA GLU A 84 11.93 3.86 -26.37
C GLU A 84 13.44 4.08 -26.50
N ILE A 85 14.26 3.25 -25.84
CA ILE A 85 15.72 3.21 -26.03
C ILE A 85 16.07 2.79 -27.46
N GLU A 86 15.46 1.73 -27.98
CA GLU A 86 15.69 1.24 -29.34
C GLU A 86 15.31 2.29 -30.40
N LYS A 87 14.28 3.10 -30.15
CA LYS A 87 13.91 4.26 -31.00
C LYS A 87 14.89 5.44 -30.91
N LEU A 88 15.61 5.59 -29.80
CA LEU A 88 16.60 6.66 -29.60
C LEU A 88 18.01 6.24 -30.07
N GLN A 89 18.29 4.94 -30.14
CA GLN A 89 19.57 4.40 -30.60
C GLN A 89 19.95 4.65 -32.09
N PRO A 90 19.05 4.82 -33.08
CA PRO A 90 19.48 5.17 -34.43
C PRO A 90 20.07 6.59 -34.54
N HIS A 91 20.04 7.40 -33.47
CA HIS A 91 20.61 8.75 -33.46
C HIS A 91 21.91 8.90 -32.68
N GLN A 92 22.39 7.88 -31.96
CA GLN A 92 23.69 7.95 -31.28
C GLN A 92 24.89 7.49 -32.12
N TYR A 93 24.67 6.88 -33.30
CA TYR A 93 25.76 6.43 -34.18
C TYR A 93 26.12 7.42 -35.31
N VAL A 94 25.54 8.63 -35.33
CA VAL A 94 25.76 9.58 -36.46
C VAL A 94 26.29 10.96 -36.03
N GLN A 95 26.59 11.22 -34.75
CA GLN A 95 27.24 12.48 -34.39
C GLN A 95 28.43 12.32 -33.44
N LEU A 96 29.61 12.43 -34.08
CA LEU A 96 30.94 12.78 -33.60
C LEU A 96 31.77 11.69 -32.92
#